data_AF-A0A101GFS0-F1
#
_entry.id   AF-A0A101GFS0-F1
#
_cell.length_a   1.000
_cell.length_b   1.000
_cell.length_c   1.000
_cell.angle_alpha   90.00
_cell.angle_beta   90.00
_cell.angle_gamma   90.00
#
_symmetry.space_group_name_H-M   'P 1'
#
loop_
_entity.id
_entity.type
_entity.pdbx_description
1 polymer ?
#
loop_
_entity_poly.entity_id
_entity_poly.type
_entity_poly.pdbx_seq_one_letter_code
_entity_poly.pdbx_strand_id
1 'polypeptide(L)'
;MSHTPLKRKEDIELSLYELKFRGRYRSREVQMTVWEIGAEEKIGTTIYFAEELQSCKDSDKLIWLNIDGLQNERLLDQLADTLYNPLSCLCPAGCGN
;
A
#
# COMPACT_ATOMS: atom_id res chain seq x y z
N MET A 1 4.20 6.19 32.85
CA MET A 1 3.06 5.30 32.58
C MET A 1 3.13 4.91 31.11
N SER A 2 3.43 3.64 30.82
CA SER A 2 3.50 3.14 29.44
C SER A 2 2.09 3.06 28.86
N HIS A 3 1.76 3.93 27.90
CA HIS A 3 0.55 3.81 27.10
C HIS A 3 0.71 2.65 26.11
N THR A 4 0.69 1.43 26.61
CA THR A 4 0.49 0.26 25.74
C THR A 4 -0.98 0.28 25.35
N PRO A 5 -1.34 0.51 24.08
CA PRO A 5 -2.74 0.47 23.67
C PRO A 5 -3.29 -0.92 24.02
N LEU A 6 -4.40 -0.96 24.75
CA LEU A 6 -5.12 -2.21 25.04
C LEU A 6 -5.44 -2.90 23.70
N LYS A 7 -4.84 -4.07 23.47
CA LYS A 7 -5.16 -4.91 22.30
C LYS A 7 -6.66 -5.17 22.30
N ARG A 8 -7.34 -4.87 21.20
CA ARG A 8 -8.76 -5.19 21.07
C ARG A 8 -8.91 -6.71 21.04
N LYS A 9 -10.00 -7.23 21.61
CA LYS A 9 -10.27 -8.68 21.60
C LYS A 9 -10.28 -9.26 20.18
N GLU A 10 -10.66 -8.44 19.19
CA GLU A 10 -10.68 -8.71 17.75
C GLU A 10 -9.28 -8.99 17.15
N ASP A 11 -8.20 -8.53 17.80
CA ASP A 11 -6.83 -8.62 17.31
C ASP A 11 -6.06 -9.83 17.90
N ILE A 12 -6.72 -10.68 18.69
CA ILE A 12 -6.16 -11.89 19.28
C ILE A 12 -6.32 -13.03 18.26
N GLU A 13 -5.30 -13.87 18.07
CA GLU A 13 -5.24 -14.96 17.07
C GLU A 13 -5.08 -14.54 15.59
N LEU A 14 -4.94 -13.25 15.29
CA LEU A 14 -4.54 -12.82 13.94
C LEU A 14 -3.15 -13.37 13.59
N SER A 15 -2.96 -13.74 12.32
CA SER A 15 -1.63 -14.16 11.86
C SER A 15 -0.65 -12.97 11.88
N LEU A 16 0.65 -13.24 12.00
CA LEU A 16 1.69 -12.20 11.97
C LEU A 16 1.69 -11.40 10.66
N TYR A 17 1.13 -11.96 9.59
CA TYR A 17 1.09 -11.37 8.25
C TYR A 17 -0.30 -10.86 7.87
N GLU A 18 -1.27 -10.93 8.79
CA GLU A 18 -2.63 -10.52 8.49
C GLU A 18 -2.73 -8.99 8.43
N LEU A 19 -3.08 -8.48 7.26
CA LEU A 19 -3.28 -7.05 7.06
C LEU A 19 -4.60 -6.62 7.74
N LYS A 20 -4.48 -5.84 8.81
CA LYS A 20 -5.65 -5.32 9.53
C LYS A 20 -5.61 -3.81 9.73
N PHE A 21 -6.68 -3.13 9.31
CA PHE A 21 -6.88 -1.71 9.54
C PHE A 21 -7.26 -1.44 11.00
N ARG A 22 -6.47 -0.58 11.65
CA ARG A 22 -6.65 -0.20 13.06
C ARG A 22 -7.06 1.26 13.27
N GLY A 23 -7.21 2.02 12.19
CA GLY A 23 -7.64 3.42 12.27
C GLY A 23 -9.09 3.55 12.72
N ARG A 24 -9.41 4.71 13.31
CA ARG A 24 -10.80 5.03 13.70
C ARG A 24 -11.63 5.55 12.53
N TYR A 25 -10.99 6.31 11.65
CA TYR A 25 -11.66 6.90 10.49
C TYR A 25 -11.71 5.88 9.37
N ARG A 26 -12.93 5.58 8.92
CA ARG A 26 -13.19 4.76 7.74
C ARG A 26 -13.83 5.67 6.72
N SER A 27 -13.13 5.88 5.60
CA SER A 27 -13.69 6.68 4.52
C SER A 27 -14.92 5.99 3.92
N ARG A 28 -15.91 6.76 3.47
CA ARG A 28 -17.06 6.21 2.74
C ARG A 28 -16.66 5.76 1.34
N GLU A 29 -15.72 6.47 0.75
CA GLU A 29 -15.21 6.24 -0.59
C GLU A 29 -13.72 5.90 -0.51
N VAL A 30 -13.31 4.94 -1.31
CA VAL A 30 -11.91 4.54 -1.48
C VAL A 30 -11.50 5.11 -2.84
N GLN A 31 -10.51 5.97 -2.84
CA GLN A 31 -10.03 6.63 -4.05
C GLN A 31 -8.52 6.46 -4.14
N MET A 32 -8.07 6.21 -5.36
CA MET A 32 -6.65 6.19 -5.68
C MET A 32 -6.37 7.24 -6.74
N THR A 33 -5.31 8.02 -6.53
CA THR A 33 -4.88 9.04 -7.48
C THR A 33 -3.41 8.86 -7.76
N VAL A 34 -3.08 8.66 -9.03
CA VAL A 34 -1.70 8.60 -9.51
C VAL A 34 -1.31 9.97 -10.01
N TRP A 35 -0.17 10.45 -9.55
CA TRP A 35 0.48 11.64 -10.07
C TRP A 35 1.75 11.24 -10.79
N GLU A 36 1.84 11.59 -12.07
CA GLU A 36 3.08 11.53 -12.83
C GLU A 36 3.74 12.91 -12.79
N ILE A 37 4.92 12.98 -12.21
CA ILE A 37 5.63 14.22 -11.93
C ILE A 37 6.95 14.22 -12.72
N GLY A 38 6.98 15.03 -13.78
CA GLY A 38 8.19 15.34 -14.54
C GLY A 38 8.78 16.69 -14.14
N ALA A 39 9.82 17.12 -14.86
CA ALA A 39 10.45 18.42 -14.63
C ALA A 39 9.53 19.60 -14.98
N GLU A 40 8.73 19.46 -16.05
CA GLU A 40 7.90 20.54 -16.60
C GLU A 40 6.40 20.34 -16.34
N GLU A 41 5.98 19.10 -16.09
CA GLU A 41 4.56 18.75 -16.05
C GLU A 41 4.23 17.81 -14.89
N LYS A 42 3.02 18.02 -14.34
CA LYS A 42 2.42 17.19 -13.31
C LYS A 42 1.01 16.81 -13.75
N ILE A 43 0.78 15.52 -13.96
CA ILE A 43 -0.51 14.99 -14.41
C ILE A 43 -1.09 14.14 -13.29
N GLY A 44 -2.33 14.42 -12.88
CA GLY A 44 -3.05 13.67 -11.86
C GLY A 44 -4.22 12.91 -12.45
N THR A 45 -4.25 11.60 -12.23
CA THR A 45 -5.30 10.71 -12.75
C THR A 45 -5.88 9.90 -11.61
N THR A 46 -7.20 9.93 -11.44
CA THR A 46 -7.90 9.00 -10.54
C THR A 46 -7.95 7.62 -11.19
N ILE A 47 -7.53 6.60 -10.45
CA ILE A 47 -7.62 5.20 -10.86
C ILE A 47 -8.54 4.45 -9.89
N TYR A 48 -9.13 3.37 -10.36
CA TYR A 48 -10.11 2.58 -9.61
C TYR A 48 -9.62 1.16 -9.32
N PHE A 49 -8.70 0.66 -10.14
CA PHE A 49 -8.16 -0.70 -10.07
C PHE A 49 -6.63 -0.67 -9.94
N ALA A 50 -6.07 -1.61 -9.17
CA ALA A 50 -4.63 -1.70 -8.95
C ALA A 50 -3.86 -1.94 -10.26
N GLU A 51 -4.46 -2.69 -11.18
CA GLU A 51 -3.91 -3.07 -12.46
C GLU A 51 -3.62 -1.86 -13.38
N GLU A 52 -4.32 -0.74 -13.18
CA GLU A 52 -4.09 0.50 -13.93
C GLU A 52 -2.68 1.06 -13.70
N LEU A 53 -2.05 0.75 -12.56
CA LEU A 53 -0.67 1.14 -12.24
C LEU A 53 0.38 0.52 -13.17
N GLN A 54 0.04 -0.55 -13.89
CA GLN A 54 0.97 -1.16 -14.86
C GLN A 54 1.37 -0.17 -15.95
N SER A 55 0.46 0.73 -16.35
CA SER A 55 0.73 1.78 -17.34
C SER A 55 1.82 2.77 -16.90
N CYS A 56 2.04 2.89 -15.58
CA CYS A 56 3.02 3.81 -15.00
C CYS A 56 4.38 3.15 -14.72
N LYS A 57 4.53 1.82 -14.87
CA LYS A 57 5.76 1.10 -14.47
C LYS A 57 6.99 1.45 -15.31
N ASP A 58 6.78 1.74 -16.59
CA ASP A 58 7.84 2.06 -17.54
C ASP A 58 7.99 3.58 -17.75
N SER A 59 7.37 4.40 -16.89
CA SER A 59 7.46 5.86 -16.99
C SER A 59 8.80 6.35 -16.42
N ASP A 60 9.50 7.19 -17.17
CA ASP A 60 10.74 7.86 -16.72
C ASP A 60 10.48 8.97 -15.68
N LYS A 61 9.22 9.19 -15.32
CA LYS A 61 8.78 10.23 -14.38
C LYS A 61 8.69 9.70 -12.95
N LEU A 62 8.72 10.63 -11.99
CA LEU A 62 8.40 10.28 -10.61
C LEU A 62 6.90 9.97 -10.51
N ILE A 63 6.57 8.76 -10.07
CA ILE A 63 5.20 8.33 -9.83
C ILE A 63 4.87 8.48 -8.34
N TRP A 64 3.80 9.21 -8.02
CA TRP A 64 3.23 9.30 -6.69
C TRP A 64 1.82 8.74 -6.68
N LEU A 65 1.62 7.63 -5.97
CA LEU A 65 0.29 7.06 -5.73
C LEU A 65 -0.26 7.54 -4.38
N ASN A 66 -1.37 8.26 -4.40
CA ASN A 66 -2.16 8.57 -3.21
C ASN A 66 -3.28 7.54 -3.06
N ILE A 67 -3.46 6.98 -1.86
CA ILE A 67 -4.51 6.02 -1.55
C ILE A 67 -5.31 6.54 -0.36
N ASP A 68 -6.57 6.89 -0.61
CA ASP A 68 -7.53 7.22 0.43
C ASP A 68 -8.32 5.97 0.84
N GLY A 69 -8.78 5.92 2.09
CA GLY A 69 -9.63 4.82 2.53
C GLY A 69 -8.90 3.50 2.80
N LEU A 70 -7.75 3.56 3.50
CA LEU A 70 -6.90 2.41 3.89
C LEU A 70 -7.63 1.29 4.67
N GLN A 71 -8.88 1.48 5.09
CA GLN A 71 -9.69 0.41 5.67
C GLN A 71 -10.05 -0.69 4.67
N ASN A 72 -9.90 -0.45 3.36
CA ASN A 72 -10.10 -1.47 2.34
C ASN A 72 -8.86 -2.38 2.25
N GLU A 73 -8.75 -3.31 3.19
CA GLU A 73 -7.65 -4.28 3.32
C GLU A 73 -7.44 -5.08 2.03
N ARG A 74 -8.54 -5.49 1.36
CA ARG A 74 -8.47 -6.24 0.09
C ARG A 74 -7.77 -5.44 -1.03
N LEU A 75 -8.08 -4.15 -1.16
CA LEU A 75 -7.43 -3.32 -2.17
C LEU A 75 -5.93 -3.15 -1.88
N LEU A 76 -5.56 -3.01 -0.60
CA LEU A 76 -4.16 -2.89 -0.20
C LEU A 76 -3.37 -4.17 -0.48
N ASP A 77 -3.97 -5.35 -0.25
CA ASP A 77 -3.36 -6.63 -0.63
C ASP A 77 -3.17 -6.72 -2.16
N GLN A 78 -4.18 -6.36 -2.95
CA GLN A 78 -4.08 -6.34 -4.41
C GLN A 78 -3.01 -5.38 -4.93
N LEU A 79 -2.90 -4.20 -4.31
CA LEU A 79 -1.84 -3.24 -4.62
C LEU A 79 -0.47 -3.79 -4.26
N ALA A 80 -0.34 -4.47 -3.11
CA ALA A 80 0.90 -5.11 -2.73
C ALA A 80 1.30 -6.16 -3.77
N ASP A 81 0.41 -7.05 -4.18
CA ASP A 81 0.70 -8.06 -5.22
C ASP A 81 1.05 -7.43 -6.58
N THR A 82 0.45 -6.30 -6.92
CA THR A 82 0.67 -5.61 -8.19
C THR A 82 2.02 -4.87 -8.25
N LEU A 83 2.40 -4.25 -7.13
CA LEU A 83 3.60 -3.42 -7.01
C LEU A 83 4.82 -4.22 -6.56
N TYR A 84 4.63 -5.22 -5.70
CA TYR A 84 5.71 -6.07 -5.21
C TYR A 84 5.84 -7.33 -6.04
N ASN A 85 7.04 -7.55 -6.58
CA ASN A 85 7.49 -8.90 -6.95
C ASN A 85 8.28 -9.46 -5.75
N PRO A 86 7.80 -10.50 -5.04
CA PRO A 86 8.40 -11.00 -3.80
C PRO A 86 9.84 -11.54 -3.95
N LEU A 87 10.35 -11.72 -5.17
CA LEU A 87 11.69 -12.23 -5.42
C LEU A 87 12.84 -11.29 -5.02
N SER A 88 12.60 -9.99 -4.79
CA SER A 88 13.67 -9.02 -4.48
C SER A 88 13.92 -8.78 -2.99
N CYS A 89 13.01 -9.22 -2.10
CA CYS A 89 13.10 -8.96 -0.65
C CYS A 89 13.54 -10.17 0.19
N LEU A 90 13.65 -11.36 -0.41
CA LEU A 90 14.31 -12.50 0.23
C LEU A 90 15.82 -12.32 0.12
N CYS A 91 16.41 -11.48 0.98
CA CYS A 91 17.77 -11.75 1.41
C CYS A 91 17.73 -13.11 2.13
N PRO A 92 18.33 -14.19 1.61
CA PRO A 92 18.53 -15.38 2.42
C PRO A 92 19.42 -14.94 3.59
N ALA A 93 18.91 -15.08 4.81
CA ALA A 93 19.71 -14.93 6.01
C ALA A 93 20.92 -15.89 5.88
N GLY A 94 22.09 -15.37 5.50
CA GLY A 94 23.25 -16.23 5.23
C GLY A 94 24.42 -15.63 4.42
N CYS A 95 24.34 -14.42 3.87
CA CYS A 95 25.52 -13.78 3.26
C CYS A 95 26.14 -12.74 4.21
N GLY A 96 26.87 -13.24 5.21
CA GLY A 96 27.90 -12.49 5.93
C GLY A 96 29.24 -13.18 5.66
N ASN A 97 30.28 -12.37 5.39
CA ASN A 97 31.67 -12.80 5.18
C ASN A 97 32.18 -13.73 6.28
#